data_AF-A0A4R1HE22-F1
#
_entry.id   AF-A0A4R1HE22-F1
#
_cell.length_a   1.000
_cell.length_b   1.000
_cell.length_c   1.000
_cell.angle_alpha   90.00
_cell.angle_beta   90.00
_cell.angle_gamma   90.00
#
_symmetry.space_group_name_H-M   'P 1'
#
loop_
_entity.id
_entity.type
_entity.pdbx_description
1 polymer ?
#
loop_
_entity_poly.entity_id
_entity_poly.type
_entity_poly.pdbx_seq_one_letter_code
_entity_poly.pdbx_strand_id
1 'polypeptide(L)'
;MPRLLLAISLLLLQMSADAGSLVRYSFDDDQLDTGPDTFRIFEYSRGTVNLSSRFPFSGYYSVEIRDADHDGGFPELQGFFPMQASGTLHVHFAFMTPEPDEPFNIALAGPKWFSMKKDGIGFWLNNKHGYFQHMSDNSWKRLNRITPFEWYLVDLSYHVSEGRYDLQIREAHTDKPLVDITGAMNAAGTADSKVYVFSFIGDLPDRDNAVIYVDDIDIESSLGIHRSELIAPGRRKLFIDYWQDLQKASRNKVQCVPYTTFADFGIDNYTLSVLRTQGQLQTLQQLLHAPLSHITTESIDALSASPELVAVALWRLGCGAMDNRDPQQALVYFRGAEQATPGGKIYNLSQTLALAALNRFDEVDSRIASVYGLWYGDTRFAAAEAMIGMARGDLWASENVLREPAEAFPDNFDSESLADLWSDAPSTQLIQALQAGHPDDWPRYLKQRLVAEQYFFVLLWREAYTEAFNFAQRMADGLAGHGRSAGVWLEFQGNAAFLMGDYGLAEQRYESALEQNSTDRAGSGSVYLKLSDLYFLIGDAENERHYRELVYGSLDEQ
;
A
#
# COMPACT_ATOMS: atom_id res chain seq x y z
N MET A 1 -27.08 9.49 -54.85
CA MET A 1 -26.03 8.45 -54.90
C MET A 1 -25.16 8.59 -53.66
N PRO A 2 -24.97 7.52 -52.85
CA PRO A 2 -24.65 7.66 -51.45
C PRO A 2 -23.16 7.46 -51.10
N ARG A 3 -22.74 8.21 -50.07
CA ARG A 3 -21.88 7.87 -48.93
C ARG A 3 -20.50 7.23 -49.18
N LEU A 4 -19.48 8.07 -49.04
CA LEU A 4 -18.10 7.73 -48.71
C LEU A 4 -18.01 7.46 -47.20
N LEU A 5 -17.71 6.22 -46.80
CA LEU A 5 -17.49 5.80 -45.41
C LEU A 5 -15.99 5.56 -45.25
N LEU A 6 -15.35 6.43 -44.50
CA LEU A 6 -13.94 6.37 -44.15
C LEU A 6 -13.73 5.26 -43.10
N ALA A 7 -12.68 4.47 -43.32
CA ALA A 7 -12.33 3.28 -42.57
C ALA A 7 -12.14 3.55 -41.07
N ILE A 8 -12.93 2.86 -40.25
CA ILE A 8 -12.60 2.59 -38.84
C ILE A 8 -11.74 1.33 -38.86
N SER A 9 -10.44 1.52 -38.61
CA SER A 9 -9.52 0.43 -38.30
C SER A 9 -9.94 -0.18 -36.96
N LEU A 10 -10.66 -1.30 -37.02
CA LEU A 10 -10.82 -2.21 -35.89
C LEU A 10 -9.43 -2.78 -35.58
N LEU A 11 -8.72 -2.18 -34.62
CA LEU A 11 -7.71 -2.91 -33.87
C LEU A 11 -8.45 -4.02 -33.15
N LEU A 12 -8.34 -5.24 -33.68
CA LEU A 12 -8.58 -6.46 -32.95
C LEU A 12 -7.58 -6.47 -31.78
N LEU A 13 -8.01 -5.98 -30.62
CA LEU A 13 -7.43 -6.39 -29.35
C LEU A 13 -7.63 -7.91 -29.27
N GLN A 14 -6.54 -8.64 -29.53
CA GLN A 14 -6.40 -10.02 -29.09
C GLN A 14 -6.42 -9.99 -27.56
N MET A 15 -7.60 -10.03 -26.96
CA MET A 15 -7.75 -10.51 -25.59
C MET A 15 -7.46 -12.00 -25.65
N SER A 16 -6.26 -12.41 -25.23
CA SER A 16 -5.96 -13.78 -24.88
C SER A 16 -6.77 -14.12 -23.63
N ALA A 17 -8.04 -14.49 -23.82
CA ALA A 17 -8.75 -15.31 -22.85
C ALA A 17 -7.97 -16.63 -22.77
N ASP A 18 -7.37 -16.89 -21.62
CA ASP A 18 -6.64 -18.13 -21.37
C ASP A 18 -7.62 -19.29 -21.60
N ALA A 19 -7.31 -20.18 -22.54
CA ALA A 19 -8.26 -21.15 -23.07
C ALA A 19 -8.51 -22.32 -22.10
N GLY A 20 -9.04 -22.05 -20.90
CA GLY A 20 -9.37 -23.04 -19.89
C GLY A 20 -9.86 -22.52 -18.54
N SER A 21 -9.48 -21.30 -18.16
CA SER A 21 -10.03 -20.64 -16.97
C SER A 21 -11.45 -20.13 -17.25
N LEU A 22 -12.39 -20.52 -16.39
CA LEU A 22 -13.76 -20.02 -16.41
C LEU A 22 -13.89 -18.74 -15.57
N VAL A 23 -13.13 -18.66 -14.48
CA VAL A 23 -13.16 -17.60 -13.48
C VAL A 23 -11.79 -17.52 -12.81
N ARG A 24 -11.25 -16.30 -12.64
CA ARG A 24 -10.08 -16.05 -11.80
C ARG A 24 -10.24 -14.69 -11.08
N TYR A 25 -10.10 -14.69 -9.76
CA TYR A 25 -10.18 -13.48 -8.95
C TYR A 25 -9.02 -13.40 -7.96
N SER A 26 -8.25 -12.32 -8.08
CA SER A 26 -7.15 -11.97 -7.16
C SER A 26 -7.43 -10.79 -6.26
N PHE A 27 -8.57 -10.11 -6.49
CA PHE A 27 -9.04 -8.94 -5.72
C PHE A 27 -8.11 -7.71 -5.72
N ASP A 28 -7.07 -7.73 -6.55
CA ASP A 28 -6.01 -6.72 -6.63
C ASP A 28 -6.03 -5.84 -7.87
N ASP A 29 -6.67 -6.33 -8.93
CA ASP A 29 -6.75 -5.66 -10.20
C ASP A 29 -8.05 -4.88 -10.33
N ASP A 30 -7.98 -3.74 -11.04
CA ASP A 30 -9.17 -3.02 -11.52
C ASP A 30 -10.05 -3.88 -12.47
N GLN A 31 -9.60 -5.11 -12.78
CA GLN A 31 -10.34 -6.15 -13.48
C GLN A 31 -11.06 -7.10 -12.51
N LEU A 32 -11.76 -6.56 -11.51
CA LEU A 32 -13.00 -7.19 -11.10
C LEU A 32 -13.95 -7.07 -12.29
N ASP A 33 -13.94 -8.07 -13.17
CA ASP A 33 -14.67 -8.11 -14.43
C ASP A 33 -16.16 -7.92 -14.09
N THR A 34 -16.65 -6.68 -14.05
CA THR A 34 -18.00 -6.31 -13.62
C THR A 34 -18.93 -6.37 -14.81
N GLY A 35 -19.04 -7.57 -15.38
CA GLY A 35 -20.18 -7.95 -16.18
C GLY A 35 -21.38 -8.26 -15.26
N PRO A 36 -22.63 -8.11 -15.72
CA PRO A 36 -23.82 -8.48 -14.95
C PRO A 36 -23.92 -9.98 -14.55
N ASP A 37 -22.92 -10.79 -14.92
CA ASP A 37 -22.86 -12.25 -14.85
C ASP A 37 -21.64 -12.80 -14.05
N THR A 38 -20.88 -11.99 -13.31
CA THR A 38 -19.62 -12.43 -12.67
C THR A 38 -19.70 -12.61 -11.15
N PHE A 39 -20.20 -11.61 -10.42
CA PHE A 39 -20.43 -11.68 -8.97
C PHE A 39 -21.71 -10.99 -8.53
N ARG A 40 -22.27 -11.48 -7.43
CA ARG A 40 -23.31 -10.83 -6.64
C ARG A 40 -22.89 -10.82 -5.18
N ILE A 41 -22.93 -9.62 -4.61
CA ILE A 41 -22.85 -9.42 -3.18
C ILE A 41 -24.28 -9.36 -2.67
N PHE A 42 -24.60 -10.22 -1.71
CA PHE A 42 -25.86 -10.13 -0.98
C PHE A 42 -25.55 -9.68 0.45
N GLU A 43 -26.05 -8.50 0.79
CA GLU A 43 -26.02 -7.92 2.14
C GLU A 43 -27.47 -7.77 2.60
N TYR A 44 -28.20 -8.88 2.66
CA TYR A 44 -29.55 -8.89 3.22
C TYR A 44 -29.54 -8.96 4.75
N SER A 45 -28.36 -8.80 5.36
CA SER A 45 -28.06 -8.76 6.79
C SER A 45 -27.40 -7.42 7.18
N ARG A 46 -27.17 -7.21 8.47
CA ARG A 46 -26.26 -6.22 9.07
C ARG A 46 -24.79 -6.56 8.84
N GLY A 47 -24.50 -7.73 8.29
CA GLY A 47 -23.18 -8.14 7.83
C GLY A 47 -22.68 -7.34 6.61
N THR A 48 -21.43 -7.54 6.23
CA THR A 48 -20.77 -6.83 5.13
C THR A 48 -19.89 -7.75 4.29
N VAL A 49 -19.77 -7.47 3.00
CA VAL A 49 -18.77 -8.07 2.10
C VAL A 49 -17.88 -6.97 1.53
N ASN A 50 -16.64 -6.88 1.99
CA ASN A 50 -15.73 -5.79 1.64
C ASN A 50 -14.36 -6.30 1.19
N LEU A 51 -13.70 -5.56 0.30
CA LEU A 51 -12.26 -5.70 0.13
C LEU A 51 -11.56 -5.25 1.41
N SER A 52 -10.63 -6.08 1.90
CA SER A 52 -9.93 -5.88 3.15
C SER A 52 -8.44 -6.04 2.93
N SER A 53 -7.67 -5.04 3.32
CA SER A 53 -6.21 -5.11 3.36
C SER A 53 -5.70 -5.66 4.71
N ARG A 54 -6.60 -6.16 5.58
CA ARG A 54 -6.23 -6.63 6.92
C ARG A 54 -5.47 -7.95 6.87
N PHE A 55 -6.02 -8.90 6.12
CA PHE A 55 -5.44 -10.22 5.94
C PHE A 55 -5.57 -10.59 4.46
N PRO A 56 -4.70 -10.09 3.57
CA PRO A 56 -4.59 -10.62 2.21
C PRO A 56 -3.82 -11.95 2.23
N PHE A 57 -4.15 -12.88 1.32
CA PHE A 57 -3.37 -14.10 1.16
C PHE A 57 -2.30 -13.94 0.10
N SER A 58 -2.66 -13.52 -1.12
CA SER A 58 -1.69 -13.39 -2.19
C SER A 58 -1.51 -11.98 -2.69
N GLY A 59 -2.52 -11.13 -2.50
CA GLY A 59 -2.57 -9.80 -3.07
C GLY A 59 -2.35 -8.64 -2.09
N TYR A 60 -2.86 -7.47 -2.49
CA TYR A 60 -3.20 -6.26 -1.74
C TYR A 60 -4.47 -6.41 -0.90
N TYR A 61 -5.44 -7.17 -1.40
CA TYR A 61 -6.75 -7.33 -0.80
C TYR A 61 -7.17 -8.79 -0.76
N SER A 62 -7.92 -9.15 0.29
CA SER A 62 -8.82 -10.29 0.28
C SER A 62 -10.26 -9.78 0.43
N VAL A 63 -11.24 -10.66 0.24
CA VAL A 63 -12.64 -10.34 0.57
C VAL A 63 -12.91 -10.74 2.01
N GLU A 64 -13.20 -9.75 2.86
CA GLU A 64 -13.74 -9.95 4.21
C GLU A 64 -15.27 -10.08 4.11
N ILE A 65 -15.78 -11.22 4.53
CA ILE A 65 -17.21 -11.47 4.74
C ILE A 65 -17.41 -11.51 6.24
N ARG A 66 -18.19 -10.55 6.76
CA ARG A 66 -18.49 -10.41 8.18
C ARG A 66 -19.99 -10.52 8.36
N ASP A 67 -20.43 -11.51 9.12
CA ASP A 67 -21.82 -11.68 9.53
C ASP A 67 -22.07 -11.04 10.90
N ALA A 68 -23.32 -10.68 11.14
CA ALA A 68 -23.79 -10.11 12.39
C ALA A 68 -25.02 -10.88 12.87
N ASP A 69 -24.98 -11.34 14.12
CA ASP A 69 -25.98 -12.23 14.67
C ASP A 69 -27.43 -11.68 14.66
N HIS A 70 -28.40 -12.57 14.45
CA HIS A 70 -29.84 -12.39 14.70
C HIS A 70 -30.52 -11.28 13.86
N ASP A 71 -30.24 -11.19 12.56
CA ASP A 71 -30.81 -10.14 11.70
C ASP A 71 -31.74 -10.60 10.56
N GLY A 72 -31.93 -11.91 10.43
CA GLY A 72 -32.78 -12.58 9.47
C GLY A 72 -32.17 -12.74 8.08
N GLY A 73 -30.87 -12.43 7.90
CA GLY A 73 -30.14 -12.54 6.65
C GLY A 73 -28.76 -13.18 6.82
N PHE A 74 -27.95 -13.13 5.77
CA PHE A 74 -26.54 -13.49 5.80
C PHE A 74 -25.79 -12.71 4.70
N PRO A 75 -24.52 -12.34 4.92
CA PRO A 75 -23.66 -11.81 3.87
C PRO A 75 -23.20 -12.97 2.99
N GLU A 76 -23.22 -12.75 1.68
CA GLU A 76 -22.79 -13.75 0.70
C GLU A 76 -22.00 -13.10 -0.43
N LEU A 77 -20.83 -13.68 -0.72
CA LEU A 77 -20.11 -13.49 -1.97
C LEU A 77 -20.46 -14.66 -2.91
N GLN A 78 -21.26 -14.39 -3.94
CA GLN A 78 -21.71 -15.39 -4.90
C GLN A 78 -21.17 -15.09 -6.29
N GLY A 79 -20.45 -16.03 -6.90
CA GLY A 79 -19.96 -15.90 -8.26
C GLY A 79 -20.55 -16.92 -9.22
N PHE A 80 -20.53 -16.60 -10.51
CA PHE A 80 -21.11 -17.42 -11.56
C PHE A 80 -20.08 -17.76 -12.64
N PHE A 81 -20.28 -18.89 -13.29
CA PHE A 81 -19.48 -19.34 -14.43
C PHE A 81 -20.34 -20.08 -15.46
N PRO A 82 -19.86 -20.27 -16.70
CA PRO A 82 -20.60 -21.05 -17.70
C PRO A 82 -20.98 -22.43 -17.17
N MET A 83 -22.26 -22.78 -17.27
CA MET A 83 -22.79 -24.02 -16.71
C MET A 83 -22.05 -25.25 -17.22
N GLN A 84 -21.50 -26.03 -16.28
CA GLN A 84 -20.81 -27.28 -16.57
C GLN A 84 -21.80 -28.45 -16.44
N ALA A 85 -21.97 -29.19 -17.53
CA ALA A 85 -22.85 -30.37 -17.59
C ALA A 85 -22.10 -31.70 -17.80
N SER A 86 -20.79 -31.64 -18.01
CA SER A 86 -19.91 -32.78 -18.22
C SER A 86 -18.45 -32.39 -17.97
N GLY A 87 -17.56 -33.38 -17.89
CA GLY A 87 -16.14 -33.16 -17.64
C GLY A 87 -15.79 -32.98 -16.16
N THR A 88 -14.57 -32.54 -15.91
CA THR A 88 -14.05 -32.20 -14.58
C THR A 88 -13.89 -30.70 -14.45
N LEU A 89 -14.42 -30.15 -13.36
CA LEU A 89 -14.20 -28.78 -12.90
C LEU A 89 -13.10 -28.81 -11.83
N HIS A 90 -12.06 -28.00 -12.00
CA HIS A 90 -11.04 -27.78 -10.99
C HIS A 90 -11.33 -26.43 -10.32
N VAL A 91 -11.49 -26.43 -9.00
CA VAL A 91 -11.78 -25.24 -8.21
C VAL A 91 -10.68 -25.08 -7.17
N HIS A 92 -10.08 -23.91 -7.16
CA HIS A 92 -9.08 -23.48 -6.20
C HIS A 92 -9.56 -22.21 -5.50
N PHE A 93 -9.33 -22.12 -4.18
CA PHE A 93 -9.46 -20.88 -3.44
C PHE A 93 -8.65 -20.94 -2.14
N ALA A 94 -8.27 -19.77 -1.64
CA ALA A 94 -7.72 -19.59 -0.32
C ALA A 94 -8.80 -19.00 0.61
N PHE A 95 -8.84 -19.44 1.85
CA PHE A 95 -9.63 -18.76 2.88
C PHE A 95 -8.99 -18.85 4.26
N MET A 96 -9.36 -17.92 5.13
CA MET A 96 -8.92 -17.86 6.52
C MET A 96 -10.09 -17.40 7.39
N THR A 97 -10.16 -17.90 8.62
CA THR A 97 -11.06 -17.36 9.64
C THR A 97 -10.30 -17.08 10.93
N PRO A 98 -10.48 -15.90 11.55
CA PRO A 98 -9.97 -15.63 12.89
C PRO A 98 -10.78 -16.35 13.98
N GLU A 99 -12.01 -16.77 13.68
CA GLU A 99 -13.00 -17.25 14.65
C GLU A 99 -13.47 -18.67 14.26
N PRO A 100 -12.62 -19.70 14.45
CA PRO A 100 -12.85 -21.04 13.91
C PRO A 100 -14.08 -21.77 14.50
N ASP A 101 -14.61 -21.30 15.62
CA ASP A 101 -15.83 -21.84 16.22
C ASP A 101 -17.11 -21.27 15.59
N GLU A 102 -17.02 -20.14 14.90
CA GLU A 102 -18.12 -19.45 14.22
C GLU A 102 -18.44 -20.08 12.85
N PRO A 103 -19.70 -20.40 12.54
CA PRO A 103 -20.09 -21.09 11.32
C PRO A 103 -19.91 -20.25 10.05
N PHE A 104 -19.36 -20.86 9.00
CA PHE A 104 -19.33 -20.37 7.63
C PHE A 104 -19.69 -21.48 6.65
N ASN A 105 -20.07 -21.12 5.42
CA ASN A 105 -20.42 -22.07 4.39
C ASN A 105 -19.79 -21.70 3.04
N ILE A 106 -19.26 -22.71 2.36
CA ILE A 106 -18.69 -22.60 1.01
C ILE A 106 -19.33 -23.68 0.15
N ALA A 107 -19.91 -23.29 -0.99
CA ALA A 107 -20.70 -24.22 -1.80
C ALA A 107 -20.50 -24.02 -3.30
N LEU A 108 -20.60 -25.14 -4.04
CA LEU A 108 -20.83 -25.16 -5.48
C LEU A 108 -22.22 -25.71 -5.77
N ALA A 109 -22.99 -25.05 -6.62
CA ALA A 109 -24.35 -25.47 -6.94
C ALA A 109 -24.71 -25.33 -8.43
N GLY A 110 -25.78 -26.02 -8.79
CA GLY A 110 -26.39 -26.03 -10.12
C GLY A 110 -27.66 -25.19 -10.24
N PRO A 111 -28.42 -25.33 -11.34
CA PRO A 111 -29.62 -24.53 -11.61
C PRO A 111 -30.80 -24.76 -10.64
N LYS A 112 -30.72 -25.77 -9.77
CA LYS A 112 -31.64 -25.97 -8.63
C LYS A 112 -31.11 -25.36 -7.33
N TRP A 113 -30.10 -24.49 -7.41
CA TRP A 113 -29.57 -23.68 -6.32
C TRP A 113 -29.17 -24.53 -5.11
N PHE A 114 -29.24 -23.97 -3.90
CA PHE A 114 -28.87 -24.62 -2.65
C PHE A 114 -29.92 -25.65 -2.17
N SER A 115 -30.36 -26.53 -3.06
CA SER A 115 -31.23 -27.67 -2.72
C SER A 115 -30.46 -28.98 -2.69
N MET A 116 -30.85 -29.89 -1.79
CA MET A 116 -30.29 -31.25 -1.69
C MET A 116 -30.95 -32.21 -2.70
N LYS A 117 -30.89 -31.86 -3.99
CA LYS A 117 -31.46 -32.63 -5.11
C LYS A 117 -30.51 -32.60 -6.30
N LYS A 118 -30.78 -33.41 -7.32
CA LYS A 118 -30.08 -33.33 -8.61
C LYS A 118 -30.13 -31.90 -9.16
N ASP A 119 -29.00 -31.44 -9.69
CA ASP A 119 -28.74 -30.07 -10.16
C ASP A 119 -28.78 -29.00 -9.05
N GLY A 120 -28.78 -29.41 -7.78
CA GLY A 120 -28.69 -28.54 -6.62
C GLY A 120 -27.25 -28.37 -6.13
N ILE A 121 -27.00 -28.55 -4.83
CA ILE A 121 -25.66 -28.48 -4.25
C ILE A 121 -24.81 -29.66 -4.76
N GLY A 122 -23.71 -29.35 -5.45
CA GLY A 122 -22.69 -30.31 -5.87
C GLY A 122 -21.62 -30.50 -4.80
N PHE A 123 -21.14 -29.40 -4.21
CA PHE A 123 -20.15 -29.41 -3.15
C PHE A 123 -20.58 -28.46 -2.03
N TRP A 124 -20.34 -28.85 -0.78
CA TRP A 124 -20.60 -28.01 0.39
C TRP A 124 -19.58 -28.34 1.47
N LEU A 125 -18.75 -27.34 1.77
CA LEU A 125 -17.82 -27.29 2.89
C LEU A 125 -18.37 -26.28 3.90
N ASN A 126 -18.31 -26.60 5.17
CA ASN A 126 -18.61 -25.67 6.24
C ASN A 126 -17.60 -25.83 7.36
N ASN A 127 -17.68 -24.97 8.37
CA ASN A 127 -17.20 -25.31 9.69
C ASN A 127 -18.32 -25.43 10.70
N LYS A 128 -18.05 -26.24 11.72
CA LYS A 128 -18.91 -26.35 12.88
C LYS A 128 -18.09 -26.75 14.10
N HIS A 129 -18.10 -25.91 15.13
CA HIS A 129 -17.34 -26.11 16.38
C HIS A 129 -15.84 -26.32 16.15
N GLY A 130 -15.21 -25.51 15.29
CA GLY A 130 -13.77 -25.59 15.05
C GLY A 130 -13.32 -26.69 14.09
N TYR A 131 -14.22 -27.39 13.40
CA TYR A 131 -13.86 -28.44 12.44
C TYR A 131 -14.42 -28.15 11.06
N PHE A 132 -13.62 -28.40 10.03
CA PHE A 132 -14.13 -28.59 8.68
C PHE A 132 -15.12 -29.74 8.64
N GLN A 133 -16.23 -29.53 7.93
CA GLN A 133 -17.13 -30.61 7.54
C GLN A 133 -17.52 -30.44 6.09
N HIS A 134 -17.68 -31.56 5.39
CA HIS A 134 -18.22 -31.56 4.03
C HIS A 134 -19.49 -32.39 3.95
N MET A 135 -20.39 -32.00 3.06
CA MET A 135 -21.60 -32.78 2.76
C MET A 135 -21.29 -33.79 1.65
N SER A 136 -21.47 -35.07 1.95
CA SER A 136 -21.33 -36.16 0.97
C SER A 136 -22.47 -37.16 1.17
N ASP A 137 -23.17 -37.47 0.08
CA ASP A 137 -24.29 -38.43 0.07
C ASP A 137 -25.35 -38.09 1.14
N ASN A 138 -25.78 -36.83 1.16
CA ASN A 138 -26.75 -36.26 2.12
C ASN A 138 -26.35 -36.44 3.60
N SER A 139 -25.06 -36.59 3.90
CA SER A 139 -24.56 -36.66 5.27
C SER A 139 -23.32 -35.80 5.48
N TRP A 140 -23.29 -35.06 6.59
CA TRP A 140 -22.11 -34.34 7.03
C TRP A 140 -21.01 -35.30 7.48
N LYS A 141 -19.81 -35.15 6.94
CA LYS A 141 -18.61 -35.82 7.47
C LYS A 141 -17.69 -34.77 8.06
N ARG A 142 -17.29 -34.99 9.31
CA ARG A 142 -16.26 -34.20 9.98
C ARG A 142 -14.89 -34.54 9.38
N LEU A 143 -14.10 -33.51 9.16
CA LEU A 143 -12.73 -33.57 8.66
C LEU A 143 -11.78 -33.12 9.78
N ASN A 144 -10.87 -32.18 9.50
CA ASN A 144 -9.85 -31.73 10.42
C ASN A 144 -10.25 -30.44 11.16
N ARG A 145 -9.52 -30.14 12.24
CA ARG A 145 -9.68 -28.91 13.03
C ARG A 145 -9.16 -27.70 12.25
N ILE A 146 -9.79 -26.56 12.46
CA ILE A 146 -9.40 -25.25 11.93
C ILE A 146 -8.57 -24.52 12.98
N THR A 147 -7.46 -23.97 12.54
CA THR A 147 -6.56 -23.10 13.31
C THR A 147 -6.93 -21.66 12.97
N PRO A 148 -7.13 -20.78 13.97
CA PRO A 148 -7.40 -19.37 13.73
C PRO A 148 -6.21 -18.71 13.01
N PHE A 149 -6.48 -17.75 12.14
CA PHE A 149 -5.48 -17.00 11.36
C PHE A 149 -4.60 -17.83 10.41
N GLU A 150 -4.90 -19.12 10.22
CA GLU A 150 -4.25 -19.96 9.23
C GLU A 150 -4.96 -19.84 7.89
N TRP A 151 -4.17 -19.71 6.81
CA TRP A 151 -4.70 -19.74 5.46
C TRP A 151 -4.82 -21.17 4.96
N TYR A 152 -6.02 -21.52 4.51
CA TYR A 152 -6.32 -22.82 3.95
C TYR A 152 -6.46 -22.72 2.44
N LEU A 153 -5.62 -23.49 1.74
CA LEU A 153 -5.69 -23.71 0.31
C LEU A 153 -6.60 -24.90 0.04
N VAL A 154 -7.69 -24.67 -0.69
CA VAL A 154 -8.67 -25.71 -1.04
C VAL A 154 -8.59 -26.00 -2.52
N ASP A 155 -8.27 -27.25 -2.85
CA ASP A 155 -8.28 -27.77 -4.21
C ASP A 155 -9.38 -28.82 -4.35
N LEU A 156 -10.33 -28.58 -5.24
CA LEU A 156 -11.49 -29.43 -5.48
C LEU A 156 -11.54 -29.83 -6.96
N SER A 157 -11.55 -31.13 -7.23
CA SER A 157 -11.81 -31.67 -8.58
C SER A 157 -13.19 -32.31 -8.63
N TYR A 158 -14.17 -31.62 -9.23
CA TYR A 158 -15.55 -32.09 -9.33
C TYR A 158 -15.82 -32.77 -10.68
N HIS A 159 -16.13 -34.06 -10.64
CA HIS A 159 -16.44 -34.90 -11.80
C HIS A 159 -17.95 -34.87 -12.07
N VAL A 160 -18.39 -34.01 -12.99
CA VAL A 160 -19.80 -33.64 -13.17
C VAL A 160 -20.69 -34.84 -13.50
N SER A 161 -20.26 -35.67 -14.46
CA SER A 161 -21.04 -36.83 -14.90
C SER A 161 -21.16 -37.89 -13.82
N GLU A 162 -20.10 -38.10 -13.04
CA GLU A 162 -20.10 -39.10 -11.97
C GLU A 162 -20.82 -38.61 -10.71
N GLY A 163 -20.98 -37.29 -10.55
CA GLY A 163 -21.47 -36.70 -9.31
C GLY A 163 -20.52 -36.98 -8.15
N ARG A 164 -19.22 -36.91 -8.41
CA ARG A 164 -18.15 -37.18 -7.43
C ARG A 164 -17.14 -36.05 -7.37
N TYR A 165 -16.36 -35.98 -6.30
CA TYR A 165 -15.24 -35.07 -6.20
C TYR A 165 -14.07 -35.61 -5.41
N ASP A 166 -12.89 -35.08 -5.75
CA ASP A 166 -11.68 -35.16 -4.94
C ASP A 166 -11.48 -33.82 -4.23
N LEU A 167 -11.11 -33.84 -2.96
CA LEU A 167 -10.91 -32.65 -2.13
C LEU A 167 -9.56 -32.73 -1.43
N GLN A 168 -8.74 -31.71 -1.64
CA GLN A 168 -7.55 -31.45 -0.85
C GLN A 168 -7.67 -30.12 -0.11
N ILE A 169 -7.32 -30.13 1.18
CA ILE A 169 -7.18 -28.90 1.97
C ILE A 169 -5.78 -28.91 2.57
N ARG A 170 -5.03 -27.85 2.35
CA ARG A 170 -3.67 -27.64 2.85
C ARG A 170 -3.59 -26.36 3.66
N GLU A 171 -2.77 -26.37 4.70
CA GLU A 171 -2.31 -25.14 5.35
C GLU A 171 -1.27 -24.50 4.44
N ALA A 172 -1.25 -23.17 4.35
CA ALA A 172 -0.43 -22.43 3.38
C ALA A 172 1.07 -22.75 3.49
N HIS A 173 1.54 -23.10 4.69
CA HIS A 173 2.94 -23.36 5.00
C HIS A 173 3.32 -24.84 4.88
N THR A 174 2.42 -25.70 4.39
CA THR A 174 2.64 -27.14 4.35
C THR A 174 2.30 -27.73 2.99
N ASP A 175 3.21 -28.53 2.44
CA ASP A 175 2.92 -29.32 1.23
C ASP A 175 2.02 -30.53 1.53
N LYS A 176 1.89 -30.90 2.81
CA LYS A 176 1.13 -32.07 3.22
C LYS A 176 -0.35 -31.71 3.37
N PRO A 177 -1.27 -32.37 2.65
CA PRO A 177 -2.70 -32.12 2.82
C PRO A 177 -3.16 -32.49 4.23
N LEU A 178 -3.87 -31.56 4.85
CA LEU A 178 -4.62 -31.75 6.09
C LEU A 178 -5.84 -32.65 5.82
N VAL A 179 -6.47 -32.45 4.66
CA VAL A 179 -7.57 -33.26 4.13
C VAL A 179 -7.15 -33.74 2.75
N ASP A 180 -7.29 -35.04 2.48
CA ASP A 180 -7.09 -35.64 1.16
C ASP A 180 -8.15 -36.72 0.93
N ILE A 181 -9.17 -36.38 0.17
CA ILE A 181 -10.34 -37.23 -0.11
C ILE A 181 -10.40 -37.48 -1.60
N THR A 182 -10.57 -38.74 -1.99
CA THR A 182 -10.73 -39.14 -3.39
C THR A 182 -12.08 -39.80 -3.61
N GLY A 183 -12.81 -39.37 -4.64
CA GLY A 183 -14.04 -39.97 -5.12
C GLY A 183 -15.23 -39.85 -4.17
N ALA A 184 -15.29 -38.83 -3.33
CA ALA A 184 -16.47 -38.56 -2.49
C ALA A 184 -17.70 -38.31 -3.36
N MET A 185 -18.89 -38.70 -2.88
CA MET A 185 -20.13 -38.38 -3.58
C MET A 185 -20.43 -36.88 -3.40
N ASN A 186 -21.01 -36.26 -4.42
CA ASN A 186 -21.53 -34.91 -4.32
C ASN A 186 -22.58 -34.79 -3.19
N ALA A 187 -22.87 -33.56 -2.77
CA ALA A 187 -23.70 -33.33 -1.58
C ALA A 187 -25.07 -34.03 -1.68
N ALA A 188 -25.72 -33.99 -2.84
CA ALA A 188 -27.01 -34.64 -3.08
C ALA A 188 -26.95 -36.17 -3.30
N GLY A 189 -25.76 -36.76 -3.53
CA GLY A 189 -25.59 -38.19 -3.82
C GLY A 189 -26.11 -38.60 -5.20
N THR A 190 -26.03 -37.72 -6.22
CA THR A 190 -26.61 -37.95 -7.55
C THR A 190 -25.63 -37.69 -8.69
N ALA A 191 -25.61 -38.59 -9.68
CA ALA A 191 -24.84 -38.44 -10.91
C ALA A 191 -25.45 -37.40 -11.88
N ASP A 192 -24.61 -36.91 -12.81
CA ASP A 192 -24.95 -35.91 -13.83
C ASP A 192 -25.58 -34.64 -13.24
N SER A 193 -25.09 -34.17 -12.09
CA SER A 193 -25.57 -32.97 -11.43
C SER A 193 -24.74 -31.77 -11.86
N LYS A 194 -25.37 -30.86 -12.60
CA LYS A 194 -24.73 -29.68 -13.19
C LYS A 194 -24.32 -28.67 -12.12
N VAL A 195 -23.31 -27.85 -12.41
CA VAL A 195 -22.86 -26.74 -11.55
C VAL A 195 -22.56 -25.48 -12.38
N TYR A 196 -22.83 -24.31 -11.81
CA TYR A 196 -22.58 -23.01 -12.48
C TYR A 196 -22.41 -21.83 -11.50
N VAL A 197 -22.61 -22.05 -10.21
CA VAL A 197 -22.49 -21.02 -9.17
C VAL A 197 -21.57 -21.52 -8.07
N PHE A 198 -20.78 -20.61 -7.52
CA PHE A 198 -20.01 -20.81 -6.29
C PHE A 198 -20.38 -19.72 -5.28
N SER A 199 -20.27 -20.03 -4.00
CA SER A 199 -20.71 -19.13 -2.94
C SER A 199 -19.90 -19.28 -1.67
N PHE A 200 -19.58 -18.15 -1.05
CA PHE A 200 -19.00 -18.01 0.28
C PHE A 200 -19.99 -17.24 1.16
N ILE A 201 -20.39 -17.85 2.27
CA ILE A 201 -21.50 -17.39 3.09
C ILE A 201 -21.05 -17.37 4.55
N GLY A 202 -21.52 -16.36 5.29
CA GLY A 202 -21.48 -16.36 6.75
C GLY A 202 -22.35 -17.46 7.39
N ASP A 203 -22.97 -17.14 8.51
CA ASP A 203 -23.78 -18.07 9.28
C ASP A 203 -25.16 -18.26 8.63
N LEU A 204 -25.35 -19.34 7.86
CA LEU A 204 -26.65 -19.67 7.25
C LEU A 204 -27.82 -19.77 8.28
N PRO A 205 -27.61 -20.35 9.47
CA PRO A 205 -28.56 -20.28 10.58
C PRO A 205 -28.90 -18.89 11.12
N ASP A 206 -28.06 -17.87 10.90
CA ASP A 206 -28.14 -16.52 11.46
C ASP A 206 -28.30 -16.52 13.00
N ARG A 207 -27.29 -17.03 13.68
CA ARG A 207 -27.25 -17.22 15.14
C ARG A 207 -25.98 -16.67 15.78
N ASP A 208 -24.87 -16.79 15.08
CA ASP A 208 -23.55 -16.43 15.55
C ASP A 208 -22.98 -15.35 14.62
N ASN A 209 -21.99 -14.57 15.08
CA ASN A 209 -21.21 -13.79 14.13
C ASN A 209 -20.36 -14.76 13.30
N ALA A 210 -19.83 -14.29 12.17
CA ALA A 210 -18.88 -15.05 11.38
C ALA A 210 -17.94 -14.10 10.67
N VAL A 211 -16.64 -14.32 10.76
CA VAL A 211 -15.66 -13.60 9.93
C VAL A 211 -14.88 -14.59 9.09
N ILE A 212 -14.96 -14.44 7.77
CA ILE A 212 -14.11 -15.18 6.83
C ILE A 212 -13.43 -14.22 5.86
N TYR A 213 -12.18 -14.53 5.54
CA TYR A 213 -11.41 -13.89 4.49
C TYR A 213 -11.26 -14.88 3.34
N VAL A 214 -11.53 -14.45 2.12
CA VAL A 214 -11.46 -15.27 0.90
C VAL A 214 -10.51 -14.60 -0.09
N ASP A 215 -9.66 -15.39 -0.72
CA ASP A 215 -8.68 -14.92 -1.71
C ASP A 215 -8.45 -16.00 -2.79
N ASP A 216 -7.82 -15.62 -3.89
CA ASP A 216 -7.34 -16.52 -4.97
C ASP A 216 -8.34 -17.53 -5.51
N ILE A 217 -9.52 -17.06 -5.89
CA ILE A 217 -10.51 -17.93 -6.50
C ILE A 217 -10.11 -18.21 -7.94
N ASP A 218 -9.92 -19.48 -8.29
CA ASP A 218 -9.70 -19.93 -9.66
C ASP A 218 -10.58 -21.14 -9.97
N ILE A 219 -11.30 -21.09 -11.10
CA ILE A 219 -12.15 -22.18 -11.55
C ILE A 219 -11.83 -22.47 -13.00
N GLU A 220 -11.37 -23.70 -13.27
CA GLU A 220 -10.96 -24.15 -14.58
C GLU A 220 -11.77 -25.38 -15.04
N SER A 221 -12.03 -25.48 -16.34
CA SER A 221 -12.67 -26.66 -16.92
C SER A 221 -11.66 -27.48 -17.72
N SER A 222 -11.65 -28.79 -17.47
CA SER A 222 -10.90 -29.77 -18.28
C SER A 222 -11.35 -29.85 -19.76
N LEU A 223 -12.47 -29.19 -20.12
CA LEU A 223 -12.90 -29.02 -21.50
C LEU A 223 -12.11 -27.90 -22.24
N GLY A 224 -11.33 -27.11 -21.51
CA GLY A 224 -10.37 -26.14 -22.03
C GLY A 224 -9.02 -26.77 -22.39
N ILE A 225 -8.42 -26.32 -23.49
CA ILE A 225 -7.16 -26.85 -24.02
C ILE A 225 -5.99 -26.09 -23.39
N HIS A 226 -5.82 -26.21 -22.08
CA HIS A 226 -4.53 -26.11 -21.36
C HIS A 226 -4.79 -26.12 -19.85
N ARG A 227 -4.10 -27.00 -19.12
CA ARG A 227 -3.77 -26.75 -17.71
C ARG A 227 -2.63 -25.73 -17.73
N SER A 228 -2.88 -24.52 -17.25
CA SER A 228 -1.79 -23.73 -16.71
C SER A 228 -1.27 -24.49 -15.49
N GLU A 229 0.06 -24.55 -15.30
CA GLU A 229 0.59 -25.03 -14.02
C GLU A 229 -0.04 -24.17 -12.94
N LEU A 230 -0.75 -24.82 -12.02
CA LEU A 230 -1.32 -24.19 -10.84
C LEU A 230 -0.12 -23.76 -9.99
N ILE A 231 0.43 -22.58 -10.28
CA ILE A 231 1.25 -21.85 -9.33
C ILE A 231 0.29 -21.61 -8.19
N ALA A 232 0.38 -22.41 -7.12
CA ALA A 232 -0.33 -22.12 -5.89
C ALA A 232 -0.07 -20.64 -5.60
N PRO A 233 -1.09 -19.77 -5.63
CA PRO A 233 -0.88 -18.34 -5.53
C PRO A 233 -0.55 -18.00 -4.06
N GLY A 234 0.58 -18.48 -3.55
CA GLY A 234 1.11 -18.04 -2.27
C GLY A 234 1.62 -16.61 -2.42
N ARG A 235 1.10 -15.68 -1.60
CA ARG A 235 1.73 -14.38 -1.24
C ARG A 235 2.50 -13.71 -2.39
N ARG A 236 1.80 -13.15 -3.38
CA ARG A 236 2.37 -12.32 -4.46
C ARG A 236 2.98 -11.01 -3.91
N LYS A 237 2.62 -10.58 -2.69
CA LYS A 237 3.24 -9.46 -1.95
C LYS A 237 3.36 -9.71 -0.45
N LEU A 238 4.52 -9.36 0.10
CA LEU A 238 4.85 -9.29 1.53
C LEU A 238 4.64 -7.86 2.05
N PHE A 239 4.44 -7.66 3.35
CA PHE A 239 4.27 -6.31 3.92
C PHE A 239 5.40 -5.35 3.53
N ILE A 240 6.64 -5.82 3.44
CA ILE A 240 7.77 -5.01 2.97
C ILE A 240 7.58 -4.47 1.55
N ASP A 241 6.90 -5.20 0.67
CA ASP A 241 6.57 -4.75 -0.70
C ASP A 241 5.55 -3.60 -0.65
N TYR A 242 4.52 -3.72 0.19
CA TYR A 242 3.55 -2.63 0.42
C TYR A 242 4.23 -1.40 1.00
N TRP A 243 5.10 -1.61 1.98
CA TRP A 243 5.84 -0.54 2.61
C TRP A 243 6.70 0.19 1.57
N GLN A 244 7.38 -0.54 0.68
CA GLN A 244 8.14 0.08 -0.41
C GLN A 244 7.28 0.87 -1.38
N ASP A 245 6.16 0.30 -1.83
CA ASP A 245 5.24 0.97 -2.76
C ASP A 245 4.71 2.26 -2.15
N LEU A 246 4.34 2.23 -0.86
CA LEU A 246 3.86 3.39 -0.12
C LEU A 246 4.97 4.45 0.09
N GLN A 247 6.19 4.03 0.41
CA GLN A 247 7.34 4.94 0.52
C GLN A 247 7.64 5.58 -0.84
N LYS A 248 7.60 4.80 -1.92
CA LYS A 248 7.80 5.28 -3.29
C LYS A 248 6.71 6.26 -3.68
N ALA A 249 5.44 5.94 -3.45
CA ALA A 249 4.32 6.82 -3.77
C ALA A 249 4.35 8.14 -2.97
N SER A 250 4.65 8.07 -1.67
CA SER A 250 4.70 9.24 -0.79
C SER A 250 5.88 10.17 -1.10
N ARG A 251 7.06 9.61 -1.37
CA ARG A 251 8.30 10.36 -1.61
C ARG A 251 8.53 10.75 -3.06
N ASN A 252 7.87 10.08 -4.01
CA ASN A 252 7.83 10.51 -5.42
C ASN A 252 6.88 11.71 -5.63
N LYS A 253 6.17 12.16 -4.59
CA LYS A 253 5.36 13.37 -4.67
C LYS A 253 6.27 14.60 -4.79
N VAL A 254 6.26 15.22 -5.95
CA VAL A 254 6.91 16.52 -6.16
C VAL A 254 6.19 17.57 -5.32
N GLN A 255 6.91 18.25 -4.45
CA GLN A 255 6.37 19.23 -3.49
C GLN A 255 7.23 20.50 -3.44
N CYS A 256 6.66 21.59 -2.91
CA CYS A 256 7.43 22.81 -2.69
C CYS A 256 8.60 22.57 -1.72
N VAL A 257 9.76 23.15 -2.03
CA VAL A 257 10.83 23.27 -1.04
C VAL A 257 10.47 24.35 0.01
N PRO A 258 10.86 24.18 1.28
CA PRO A 258 10.59 25.17 2.31
C PRO A 258 11.41 26.44 2.09
N TYR A 259 10.83 27.60 2.39
CA TYR A 259 11.59 28.84 2.54
C TYR A 259 12.39 28.81 3.86
N THR A 260 13.49 29.57 3.90
CA THR A 260 14.39 29.68 5.05
C THR A 260 14.63 31.12 5.44
N THR A 261 14.64 32.03 4.47
CA THR A 261 14.82 33.46 4.72
C THR A 261 13.92 34.28 3.81
N PHE A 262 13.69 35.54 4.16
CA PHE A 262 12.96 36.47 3.28
C PHE A 262 13.67 36.70 1.94
N ALA A 263 14.99 36.47 1.86
CA ALA A 263 15.73 36.55 0.60
C ALA A 263 15.32 35.47 -0.40
N ASP A 264 14.74 34.36 0.03
CA ASP A 264 14.18 33.35 -0.88
C ASP A 264 13.03 33.93 -1.74
N PHE A 265 12.31 34.90 -1.19
CA PHE A 265 11.24 35.65 -1.83
C PHE A 265 11.75 36.91 -2.56
N GLY A 266 13.07 37.16 -2.59
CA GLY A 266 13.64 38.36 -3.18
C GLY A 266 13.49 39.61 -2.30
N ILE A 267 13.14 39.42 -1.02
CA ILE A 267 12.98 40.51 -0.06
C ILE A 267 14.30 40.69 0.69
N ASP A 268 15.06 41.71 0.30
CA ASP A 268 16.33 42.05 0.94
C ASP A 268 16.14 42.88 2.23
N ASN A 269 17.24 43.24 2.88
CA ASN A 269 17.22 44.03 4.12
C ASN A 269 16.60 45.44 3.94
N TYR A 270 16.73 46.03 2.75
CA TYR A 270 16.15 47.33 2.45
C TYR A 270 14.62 47.20 2.33
N THR A 271 14.13 46.24 1.55
CA THR A 271 12.71 45.97 1.39
C THR A 271 12.07 45.56 2.73
N LEU A 272 12.74 44.75 3.55
CA LEU A 272 12.29 44.44 4.90
C LEU A 272 12.16 45.70 5.78
N SER A 273 13.07 46.65 5.66
CA SER A 273 12.99 47.93 6.37
C SER A 273 11.77 48.73 5.91
N VAL A 274 11.54 48.82 4.60
CA VAL A 274 10.37 49.51 4.02
C VAL A 274 9.07 48.88 4.52
N LEU A 275 8.91 47.56 4.41
CA LEU A 275 7.73 46.84 4.90
C LEU A 275 7.50 47.08 6.40
N ARG A 276 8.57 47.15 7.20
CA ARG A 276 8.47 47.48 8.63
C ARG A 276 7.96 48.90 8.84
N THR A 277 8.51 49.89 8.15
CA THR A 277 8.06 51.29 8.28
C THR A 277 6.63 51.51 7.83
N GLN A 278 6.14 50.70 6.88
CA GLN A 278 4.76 50.74 6.39
C GLN A 278 3.79 49.90 7.23
N GLY A 279 4.25 49.25 8.31
CA GLY A 279 3.42 48.38 9.14
C GLY A 279 3.03 47.05 8.49
N GLN A 280 3.64 46.70 7.37
CA GLN A 280 3.29 45.53 6.54
C GLN A 280 4.08 44.27 6.90
N LEU A 281 5.14 44.38 7.71
CA LEU A 281 5.92 43.23 8.16
C LEU A 281 5.06 42.18 8.90
N GLN A 282 4.08 42.65 9.70
CA GLN A 282 3.17 41.75 10.41
C GLN A 282 2.24 41.01 9.42
N THR A 283 1.78 41.69 8.37
CA THR A 283 0.98 41.09 7.29
C THR A 283 1.79 40.02 6.55
N LEU A 284 3.07 40.29 6.25
CA LEU A 284 3.97 39.30 5.65
C LEU A 284 4.09 38.03 6.51
N GLN A 285 4.33 38.19 7.82
CA GLN A 285 4.42 37.07 8.75
C GLN A 285 3.10 36.29 8.86
N GLN A 286 1.97 37.00 8.93
CA GLN A 286 0.65 36.37 8.94
C GLN A 286 0.41 35.58 7.65
N LEU A 287 0.75 36.12 6.49
CA LEU A 287 0.64 35.42 5.21
C LEU A 287 1.47 34.14 5.19
N LEU A 288 2.67 34.12 5.77
CA LEU A 288 3.52 32.93 5.80
C LEU A 288 2.98 31.80 6.69
N HIS A 289 2.19 32.11 7.71
CA HIS A 289 1.72 31.13 8.71
C HIS A 289 0.21 30.87 8.69
N ALA A 290 -0.60 31.68 8.00
CA ALA A 290 -2.05 31.52 7.97
C ALA A 290 -2.48 30.19 7.32
N PRO A 291 -3.65 29.62 7.69
CA PRO A 291 -4.28 28.59 6.89
C PRO A 291 -4.49 29.05 5.45
N LEU A 292 -4.30 28.16 4.47
CA LEU A 292 -4.47 28.51 3.04
C LEU A 292 -5.88 29.00 2.72
N SER A 293 -6.90 28.55 3.45
CA SER A 293 -8.28 29.01 3.33
C SER A 293 -8.48 30.50 3.61
N HIS A 294 -7.52 31.16 4.25
CA HIS A 294 -7.55 32.60 4.53
C HIS A 294 -6.90 33.45 3.42
N ILE A 295 -6.26 32.83 2.43
CA ILE A 295 -5.68 33.51 1.28
C ILE A 295 -6.69 33.42 0.13
N THR A 296 -7.49 34.48 -0.04
CA THR A 296 -8.54 34.58 -1.05
C THR A 296 -8.13 35.53 -2.17
N THR A 297 -8.82 35.50 -3.30
CA THR A 297 -8.61 36.48 -4.37
C THR A 297 -8.79 37.91 -3.85
N GLU A 298 -9.82 38.14 -3.04
CA GLU A 298 -10.08 39.45 -2.42
C GLU A 298 -8.93 39.91 -1.51
N SER A 299 -8.34 38.99 -0.72
CA SER A 299 -7.21 39.35 0.13
C SER A 299 -5.94 39.61 -0.68
N ILE A 300 -5.74 38.94 -1.82
CA ILE A 300 -4.64 39.24 -2.75
C ILE A 300 -4.83 40.60 -3.43
N ASP A 301 -6.05 40.91 -3.89
CA ASP A 301 -6.35 42.21 -4.52
C ASP A 301 -6.11 43.38 -3.55
N ALA A 302 -6.42 43.18 -2.27
CA ALA A 302 -6.13 44.14 -1.21
C ALA A 302 -4.62 44.37 -0.97
N LEU A 303 -3.76 43.42 -1.37
CA LEU A 303 -2.29 43.50 -1.25
C LEU A 303 -1.62 44.10 -2.49
N SER A 304 -2.38 44.45 -3.54
CA SER A 304 -1.86 44.89 -4.85
C SER A 304 -0.85 46.06 -4.81
N ALA A 305 -0.86 46.87 -3.76
CA ALA A 305 0.11 47.94 -3.55
C ALA A 305 1.51 47.46 -3.10
N SER A 306 1.65 46.19 -2.70
CA SER A 306 2.87 45.58 -2.16
C SER A 306 3.20 44.29 -2.92
N PRO A 307 3.98 44.37 -4.01
CA PRO A 307 4.29 43.22 -4.86
C PRO A 307 4.87 42.02 -4.11
N GLU A 308 5.67 42.25 -3.06
CA GLU A 308 6.26 41.19 -2.24
C GLU A 308 5.21 40.39 -1.47
N LEU A 309 4.18 41.06 -0.94
CA LEU A 309 3.09 40.40 -0.22
C LEU A 309 2.23 39.57 -1.18
N VAL A 310 1.96 40.12 -2.38
CA VAL A 310 1.27 39.40 -3.46
C VAL A 310 2.07 38.16 -3.87
N ALA A 311 3.37 38.29 -4.08
CA ALA A 311 4.22 37.19 -4.48
C ALA A 311 4.27 36.05 -3.44
N VAL A 312 4.35 36.40 -2.14
CA VAL A 312 4.30 35.42 -1.05
C VAL A 312 2.92 34.74 -0.97
N ALA A 313 1.83 35.49 -1.10
CA ALA A 313 0.48 34.92 -1.08
C ALA A 313 0.28 33.94 -2.26
N LEU A 314 0.67 34.34 -3.47
CA LEU A 314 0.60 33.49 -4.66
C LEU A 314 1.48 32.25 -4.53
N TRP A 315 2.71 32.37 -4.04
CA TRP A 315 3.56 31.21 -3.81
C TRP A 315 2.94 30.22 -2.83
N ARG A 316 2.32 30.70 -1.75
CA ARG A 316 1.62 29.83 -0.80
C ARG A 316 0.43 29.11 -1.42
N LEU A 317 -0.39 29.81 -2.21
CA LEU A 317 -1.47 29.18 -2.97
C LEU A 317 -0.93 28.13 -3.96
N GLY A 318 0.20 28.42 -4.60
CA GLY A 318 0.88 27.47 -5.47
C GLY A 318 1.31 26.20 -4.75
N CYS A 319 1.89 26.31 -3.55
CA CYS A 319 2.25 25.14 -2.76
C CYS A 319 1.01 24.36 -2.29
N GLY A 320 -0.07 25.03 -1.91
CA GLY A 320 -1.35 24.38 -1.63
C GLY A 320 -1.93 23.62 -2.83
N ALA A 321 -1.81 24.19 -4.03
CA ALA A 321 -2.23 23.51 -5.26
C ALA A 321 -1.37 22.27 -5.56
N MET A 322 -0.05 22.33 -5.34
CA MET A 322 0.82 21.14 -5.41
C MET A 322 0.39 20.07 -4.41
N ASP A 323 0.05 20.47 -3.18
CA ASP A 323 -0.39 19.53 -2.14
C ASP A 323 -1.70 18.83 -2.51
N ASN A 324 -2.61 19.55 -3.16
CA ASN A 324 -3.90 19.08 -3.67
C ASN A 324 -3.81 18.37 -5.03
N ARG A 325 -2.60 18.08 -5.54
CA ARG A 325 -2.37 17.43 -6.84
C ARG A 325 -2.90 18.21 -8.05
N ASP A 326 -2.87 19.55 -7.98
CA ASP A 326 -3.18 20.45 -9.09
C ASP A 326 -1.93 21.25 -9.51
N PRO A 327 -0.94 20.60 -10.17
CA PRO A 327 0.29 21.27 -10.57
C PRO A 327 0.09 22.29 -11.69
N GLN A 328 -1.03 22.22 -12.43
CA GLN A 328 -1.35 23.20 -13.47
C GLN A 328 -1.74 24.55 -12.85
N GLN A 329 -2.62 24.54 -11.84
CA GLN A 329 -2.97 25.74 -11.09
C GLN A 329 -1.78 26.24 -10.26
N ALA A 330 -0.97 25.34 -9.69
CA ALA A 330 0.26 25.71 -9.00
C ALA A 330 1.20 26.52 -9.89
N LEU A 331 1.42 26.08 -11.13
CA LEU A 331 2.26 26.76 -12.11
C LEU A 331 1.76 28.18 -12.43
N VAL A 332 0.43 28.38 -12.51
CA VAL A 332 -0.17 29.72 -12.69
C VAL A 332 0.19 30.63 -11.52
N TYR A 333 0.01 30.14 -10.29
CA TYR A 333 0.32 30.92 -9.09
C TYR A 333 1.81 31.24 -8.98
N PHE A 334 2.70 30.28 -9.21
CA PHE A 334 4.14 30.53 -9.13
C PHE A 334 4.65 31.47 -10.22
N ARG A 335 4.06 31.47 -11.43
CA ARG A 335 4.34 32.46 -12.47
C ARG A 335 3.89 33.86 -12.06
N GLY A 336 2.71 33.98 -11.45
CA GLY A 336 2.24 35.24 -10.89
C GLY A 336 3.16 35.76 -9.77
N ALA A 337 3.67 34.86 -8.92
CA ALA A 337 4.63 35.22 -7.88
C ALA A 337 5.95 35.74 -8.45
N GLU A 338 6.52 35.06 -9.46
CA GLU A 338 7.73 35.52 -10.16
C GLU A 338 7.50 36.84 -10.90
N GLN A 339 6.32 37.07 -11.49
CA GLN A 339 5.99 38.35 -12.13
C GLN A 339 5.92 39.50 -11.11
N ALA A 340 5.33 39.25 -9.94
CA ALA A 340 5.23 40.25 -8.87
C ALA A 340 6.60 40.55 -8.23
N THR A 341 7.46 39.55 -8.08
CA THR A 341 8.81 39.73 -7.51
C THR A 341 9.84 38.83 -8.22
N PRO A 342 10.43 39.29 -9.35
CA PRO A 342 11.35 38.48 -10.15
C PRO A 342 12.64 38.07 -9.43
N GLY A 343 13.02 38.77 -8.34
CA GLY A 343 14.20 38.48 -7.55
C GLY A 343 14.06 37.27 -6.60
N GLY A 344 12.86 36.70 -6.46
CA GLY A 344 12.63 35.57 -5.56
C GLY A 344 13.06 34.23 -6.15
N LYS A 345 14.19 33.70 -5.69
CA LYS A 345 14.73 32.42 -6.17
C LYS A 345 13.79 31.23 -5.95
N ILE A 346 12.92 31.29 -4.93
CA ILE A 346 11.98 30.20 -4.60
C ILE A 346 10.85 30.05 -5.60
N TYR A 347 10.38 31.16 -6.20
CA TYR A 347 9.33 31.11 -7.22
C TYR A 347 9.81 30.34 -8.45
N ASN A 348 11.08 30.55 -8.81
CA ASN A 348 11.68 29.82 -9.89
C ASN A 348 11.81 28.34 -9.54
N LEU A 349 12.40 27.95 -8.41
CA LEU A 349 12.46 26.53 -8.07
C LEU A 349 11.08 25.85 -7.99
N SER A 350 10.06 26.51 -7.42
CA SER A 350 8.69 26.00 -7.34
C SER A 350 8.00 25.82 -8.70
N GLN A 351 8.21 26.73 -9.66
CA GLN A 351 7.72 26.54 -11.03
C GLN A 351 8.37 25.33 -11.71
N THR A 352 9.67 25.11 -11.52
CA THR A 352 10.39 23.96 -12.07
C THR A 352 9.82 22.65 -11.52
N LEU A 353 9.51 22.61 -10.23
CA LEU A 353 8.85 21.47 -9.57
C LEU A 353 7.42 21.25 -10.10
N ALA A 354 6.64 22.30 -10.31
CA ALA A 354 5.30 22.18 -10.90
C ALA A 354 5.36 21.64 -12.35
N LEU A 355 6.37 22.05 -13.14
CA LEU A 355 6.60 21.51 -14.48
C LEU A 355 6.98 20.02 -14.44
N ALA A 356 7.81 19.60 -13.47
CA ALA A 356 8.15 18.19 -13.28
C ALA A 356 6.92 17.36 -12.89
N ALA A 357 6.04 17.87 -12.02
CA ALA A 357 4.77 17.23 -11.68
C ALA A 357 3.80 17.11 -12.88
N LEU A 358 3.96 17.99 -13.89
CA LEU A 358 3.24 17.92 -15.17
C LEU A 358 3.95 17.07 -16.23
N ASN A 359 5.06 16.41 -15.90
CA ASN A 359 5.92 15.67 -16.83
C ASN A 359 6.46 16.51 -18.00
N ARG A 360 6.57 17.84 -17.84
CA ARG A 360 7.07 18.78 -18.88
C ARG A 360 8.59 18.93 -18.81
N PHE A 361 9.30 17.83 -18.99
CA PHE A 361 10.73 17.73 -18.68
C PHE A 361 11.64 18.60 -19.56
N ASP A 362 11.29 18.86 -20.81
CA ASP A 362 12.05 19.78 -21.67
C ASP A 362 12.10 21.22 -21.11
N GLU A 363 10.99 21.66 -20.50
CA GLU A 363 10.91 22.97 -19.84
C GLU A 363 11.61 22.95 -18.48
N VAL A 364 11.58 21.80 -17.78
CA VAL A 364 12.35 21.61 -16.55
C VAL A 364 13.84 21.79 -16.82
N ASP A 365 14.39 21.12 -17.82
CA ASP A 365 15.83 21.15 -18.13
C ASP A 365 16.29 22.56 -18.50
N SER A 366 15.50 23.25 -19.34
CA SER A 366 15.76 24.64 -19.70
C SER A 366 15.81 25.57 -18.47
N ARG A 367 15.01 25.26 -17.45
CA ARG A 367 14.83 26.11 -16.27
C ARG A 367 15.80 25.78 -15.16
N ILE A 368 16.17 24.51 -14.96
CA ILE A 368 17.23 24.07 -14.03
C ILE A 368 18.53 24.82 -14.31
N ALA A 369 18.93 24.91 -15.58
CA ALA A 369 20.13 25.65 -15.99
C ALA A 369 20.10 27.13 -15.56
N SER A 370 18.92 27.75 -15.52
CA SER A 370 18.75 29.15 -15.10
C SER A 370 18.74 29.36 -13.58
N VAL A 371 18.39 28.34 -12.79
CA VAL A 371 18.32 28.45 -11.32
C VAL A 371 19.59 27.99 -10.62
N TYR A 372 20.39 27.13 -11.24
CA TYR A 372 21.55 26.50 -10.61
C TYR A 372 22.44 27.50 -9.85
N GLY A 373 22.78 28.63 -10.48
CA GLY A 373 23.64 29.65 -9.87
C GLY A 373 23.04 30.33 -8.63
N LEU A 374 21.70 30.41 -8.51
CA LEU A 374 21.01 31.01 -7.36
C LEU A 374 20.90 30.07 -6.16
N TRP A 375 21.09 28.78 -6.41
CA TRP A 375 20.89 27.70 -5.45
C TRP A 375 22.15 26.91 -5.16
N TYR A 376 23.29 27.31 -5.73
CA TYR A 376 24.58 26.66 -5.50
C TYR A 376 24.89 26.55 -4.01
N GLY A 377 25.17 25.34 -3.55
CA GLY A 377 25.46 25.02 -2.14
C GLY A 377 24.23 24.94 -1.21
N ASP A 378 23.01 25.12 -1.72
CA ASP A 378 21.78 25.00 -0.93
C ASP A 378 21.21 23.58 -1.05
N THR A 379 21.17 22.83 0.05
CA THR A 379 20.72 21.43 0.08
C THR A 379 19.26 21.24 -0.37
N ARG A 380 18.44 22.30 -0.30
CA ARG A 380 17.06 22.27 -0.82
C ARG A 380 17.03 22.07 -2.34
N PHE A 381 18.06 22.51 -3.04
CA PHE A 381 18.15 22.35 -4.48
C PHE A 381 18.48 20.91 -4.87
N ALA A 382 19.42 20.26 -4.16
CA ALA A 382 19.66 18.83 -4.31
C ALA A 382 18.38 18.01 -4.06
N ALA A 383 17.61 18.35 -3.01
CA ALA A 383 16.33 17.70 -2.75
C ALA A 383 15.31 17.91 -3.89
N ALA A 384 15.25 19.13 -4.46
CA ALA A 384 14.38 19.43 -5.60
C ALA A 384 14.80 18.68 -6.87
N GLU A 385 16.09 18.65 -7.20
CA GLU A 385 16.62 17.88 -8.33
C GLU A 385 16.35 16.38 -8.17
N ALA A 386 16.45 15.87 -6.94
CA ALA A 386 16.10 14.48 -6.65
C ALA A 386 14.61 14.19 -6.88
N MET A 387 13.70 15.07 -6.44
CA MET A 387 12.26 14.95 -6.73
C MET A 387 11.98 14.96 -8.24
N ILE A 388 12.69 15.80 -8.99
CA ILE A 388 12.58 15.88 -10.45
C ILE A 388 13.06 14.57 -11.10
N GLY A 389 14.22 14.05 -10.68
CA GLY A 389 14.75 12.78 -11.17
C GLY A 389 13.81 11.62 -10.86
N MET A 390 13.24 11.55 -9.65
CA MET A 390 12.26 10.52 -9.29
C MET A 390 10.99 10.61 -10.12
N ALA A 391 10.44 11.82 -10.32
CA ALA A 391 9.28 12.03 -11.17
C ALA A 391 9.53 11.62 -12.63
N ARG A 392 10.78 11.78 -13.11
CA ARG A 392 11.23 11.34 -14.44
C ARG A 392 11.51 9.84 -14.52
N GLY A 393 11.61 9.14 -13.39
CA GLY A 393 12.12 7.77 -13.31
C GLY A 393 13.65 7.65 -13.44
N ASP A 394 14.37 8.77 -13.38
CA ASP A 394 15.83 8.82 -13.41
C ASP A 394 16.40 8.83 -11.98
N LEU A 395 16.43 7.65 -11.37
CA LEU A 395 16.95 7.48 -10.03
C LEU A 395 18.48 7.68 -9.95
N TRP A 396 19.21 7.55 -11.07
CA TRP A 396 20.65 7.80 -11.11
C TRP A 396 20.97 9.27 -10.92
N ALA A 397 20.26 10.15 -11.62
CA ALA A 397 20.37 11.58 -11.39
C ALA A 397 19.99 11.95 -9.95
N SER A 398 18.90 11.37 -9.41
CA SER A 398 18.48 11.62 -8.02
C SER A 398 19.54 11.21 -7.00
N GLU A 399 20.19 10.06 -7.18
CA GLU A 399 21.26 9.62 -6.28
C GLU A 399 22.44 10.60 -6.32
N ASN A 400 22.89 10.98 -7.52
CA ASN A 400 24.09 11.80 -7.71
C ASN A 400 23.98 13.15 -7.00
N VAL A 401 22.82 13.80 -7.07
CA VAL A 401 22.60 15.11 -6.43
C VAL A 401 22.45 15.00 -4.91
N LEU A 402 21.97 13.86 -4.40
CA LEU A 402 21.75 13.64 -2.97
C LEU A 402 22.98 13.14 -2.23
N ARG A 403 23.91 12.46 -2.91
CA ARG A 403 25.04 11.75 -2.27
C ARG A 403 25.83 12.63 -1.32
N GLU A 404 26.45 13.70 -1.83
CA GLU A 404 27.28 14.59 -1.01
C GLU A 404 26.51 15.21 0.18
N PRO A 405 25.33 15.84 0.00
CA PRO A 405 24.61 16.43 1.12
C PRO A 405 24.01 15.40 2.09
N ALA A 406 23.74 14.16 1.66
CA ALA A 406 23.30 13.07 2.53
C ALA A 406 24.44 12.47 3.36
N GLU A 407 25.64 12.40 2.81
CA GLU A 407 26.83 11.89 3.50
C GLU A 407 27.43 12.89 4.49
N ALA A 408 27.01 14.16 4.45
CA ALA A 408 27.37 15.20 5.41
C ALA A 408 26.63 15.05 6.76
N PHE A 409 26.68 13.84 7.35
CA PHE A 409 26.16 13.58 8.69
C PHE A 409 26.87 14.50 9.72
N PRO A 410 26.16 15.07 10.71
CA PRO A 410 26.80 15.90 11.71
C PRO A 410 27.82 15.11 12.53
N ASP A 411 29.11 15.46 12.44
CA ASP A 411 30.15 14.89 13.31
C ASP A 411 29.89 15.17 14.80
N ASN A 412 29.19 16.26 15.10
CA ASN A 412 28.70 16.62 16.42
C ASN A 412 27.32 17.29 16.30
N PHE A 413 26.45 17.07 17.29
CA PHE A 413 25.19 17.79 17.43
C PHE A 413 25.37 19.02 18.34
N ASP A 414 24.80 20.15 17.94
CA ASP A 414 24.85 21.40 18.74
C ASP A 414 24.08 21.28 20.06
N SER A 415 23.11 20.36 20.13
CA SER A 415 22.39 20.01 21.35
C SER A 415 21.87 18.57 21.32
N GLU A 416 21.60 18.02 22.49
CA GLU A 416 20.99 16.70 22.65
C GLU A 416 19.61 16.59 21.97
N SER A 417 18.78 17.63 22.10
CA SER A 417 17.43 17.67 21.50
C SER A 417 17.46 17.73 19.97
N LEU A 418 18.51 18.28 19.37
CA LEU A 418 18.72 18.25 17.91
C LEU A 418 19.15 16.85 17.43
N ALA A 419 19.83 16.08 18.28
CA ALA A 419 20.16 14.69 17.99
C ALA A 419 18.91 13.78 18.03
N ASP A 420 17.93 14.08 18.90
CA ASP A 420 16.66 13.35 18.98
C ASP A 420 15.87 13.44 17.67
N LEU A 421 16.11 14.48 16.86
CA LEU A 421 15.57 14.56 15.51
C LEU A 421 16.06 13.42 14.62
N TRP A 422 17.13 12.70 14.92
CA TRP A 422 17.66 11.63 14.08
C TRP A 422 17.36 10.23 14.60
N SER A 423 16.91 10.13 15.85
CA SER A 423 16.67 8.87 16.56
C SER A 423 15.37 8.18 16.14
N ASP A 424 14.27 8.95 16.08
CA ASP A 424 12.91 8.46 15.85
C ASP A 424 12.21 9.20 14.72
N ALA A 425 11.06 8.70 14.24
CA ALA A 425 10.17 9.49 13.37
C ALA A 425 9.80 10.82 14.08
N PRO A 426 9.95 11.99 13.44
CA PRO A 426 9.85 13.25 14.14
C PRO A 426 8.39 13.54 14.50
N SER A 427 8.07 13.50 15.79
CA SER A 427 6.72 13.79 16.27
C SER A 427 6.42 15.29 16.19
N THR A 428 5.13 15.64 16.08
CA THR A 428 4.69 17.04 16.12
C THR A 428 5.18 17.74 17.38
N GLN A 429 5.20 17.04 18.51
CA GLN A 429 5.68 17.54 19.80
C GLN A 429 7.19 17.83 19.77
N LEU A 430 8.00 16.93 19.20
CA LEU A 430 9.43 17.14 19.04
C LEU A 430 9.70 18.36 18.16
N ILE A 431 9.00 18.46 17.02
CA ILE A 431 9.15 19.61 16.11
C ILE A 431 8.78 20.93 16.80
N GLN A 432 7.69 20.96 17.57
CA GLN A 432 7.30 22.15 18.35
C GLN A 432 8.34 22.51 19.43
N ALA A 433 8.90 21.51 20.12
CA ALA A 433 9.93 21.72 21.13
C ALA A 433 11.22 22.29 20.50
N LEU A 434 11.64 21.75 19.36
CA LEU A 434 12.80 22.24 18.61
C LEU A 434 12.59 23.65 18.07
N GLN A 435 11.39 23.96 17.58
CA GLN A 435 11.02 25.31 17.15
C GLN A 435 11.14 26.34 18.26
N ALA A 436 10.78 25.98 19.49
CA ALA A 436 10.86 26.86 20.65
C ALA A 436 12.28 26.97 21.22
N GLY A 437 13.03 25.86 21.28
CA GLY A 437 14.34 25.79 21.92
C GLY A 437 15.53 26.13 21.02
N HIS A 438 15.43 25.85 19.72
CA HIS A 438 16.52 25.97 18.75
C HIS A 438 16.08 26.62 17.43
N PRO A 439 15.38 27.77 17.45
CA PRO A 439 14.70 28.35 16.27
C PRO A 439 15.62 28.55 15.05
N ASP A 440 16.90 28.82 15.29
CA ASP A 440 17.88 29.08 14.23
C ASP A 440 18.51 27.79 13.67
N ASP A 441 18.63 26.72 14.47
CA ASP A 441 19.38 25.52 14.14
C ASP A 441 18.50 24.35 13.68
N TRP A 442 17.33 24.15 14.29
CA TRP A 442 16.46 23.02 13.97
C TRP A 442 16.09 22.90 12.47
N PRO A 443 15.89 24.00 11.70
CA PRO A 443 15.56 23.88 10.27
C PRO A 443 16.73 23.35 9.44
N ARG A 444 17.97 23.49 9.92
CA ARG A 444 19.17 22.93 9.26
C ARG A 444 19.20 21.41 9.46
N TYR A 445 19.08 20.96 10.71
CA TYR A 445 19.09 19.53 11.05
C TYR A 445 17.93 18.76 10.41
N LEU A 446 16.72 19.34 10.37
CA LEU A 446 15.58 18.70 9.71
C LEU A 446 15.84 18.47 8.21
N LYS A 447 16.41 19.46 7.52
CA LYS A 447 16.71 19.32 6.09
C LYS A 447 17.78 18.25 5.84
N GLN A 448 18.84 18.24 6.65
CA GLN A 448 19.89 17.23 6.55
C GLN A 448 19.32 15.82 6.74
N ARG A 449 18.45 15.63 7.75
CA ARG A 449 17.75 14.37 7.93
C ARG A 449 16.91 13.98 6.72
N LEU A 450 16.08 14.89 6.22
CA LEU A 450 15.19 14.60 5.08
C LEU A 450 15.97 14.21 3.82
N VAL A 451 17.10 14.89 3.56
CA VAL A 451 18.01 14.55 2.46
C VAL A 451 18.63 13.16 2.67
N ALA A 452 19.07 12.84 3.88
CA ALA A 452 19.62 11.53 4.21
C ALA A 452 18.60 10.39 4.02
N GLU A 453 17.37 10.57 4.50
CA GLU A 453 16.31 9.58 4.27
C GLU A 453 16.01 9.43 2.77
N GLN A 454 15.87 10.55 2.06
CA GLN A 454 15.58 10.51 0.62
C GLN A 454 16.68 9.77 -0.16
N TYR A 455 17.94 9.99 0.22
CA TYR A 455 19.08 9.28 -0.36
C TYR A 455 19.01 7.78 -0.13
N PHE A 456 18.74 7.35 1.11
CA PHE A 456 18.55 5.93 1.45
C PHE A 456 17.47 5.28 0.57
N PHE A 457 16.31 5.92 0.42
CA PHE A 457 15.23 5.38 -0.41
C PHE A 457 15.55 5.34 -1.90
N VAL A 458 16.27 6.34 -2.42
CA VAL A 458 16.75 6.30 -3.80
C VAL A 458 17.71 5.14 -4.02
N LEU A 459 18.60 4.83 -3.06
CA LEU A 459 19.44 3.64 -3.12
C LEU A 459 18.61 2.35 -3.15
N LEU A 460 17.59 2.24 -2.28
CA LEU A 460 16.68 1.10 -2.28
C LEU A 460 15.98 0.89 -3.62
N TRP A 461 15.35 1.92 -4.19
CA TRP A 461 14.60 1.78 -5.45
C TRP A 461 15.49 1.60 -6.68
N ARG A 462 16.79 1.85 -6.52
CA ARG A 462 17.81 1.51 -7.51
C ARG A 462 18.35 0.11 -7.38
N GLU A 463 17.87 -0.64 -6.41
CA GLU A 463 18.37 -1.97 -6.08
C GLU A 463 19.85 -1.94 -5.64
N ALA A 464 20.35 -0.78 -5.21
CA ALA A 464 21.69 -0.58 -4.64
C ALA A 464 21.66 -0.94 -3.14
N TYR A 465 21.22 -2.17 -2.84
CA TYR A 465 20.90 -2.59 -1.48
C TYR A 465 22.12 -2.62 -0.56
N THR A 466 23.30 -2.97 -1.08
CA THR A 466 24.55 -2.95 -0.31
C THR A 466 24.93 -1.52 0.08
N GLU A 467 24.79 -0.56 -0.83
CA GLU A 467 25.02 0.86 -0.57
C GLU A 467 24.00 1.41 0.43
N ALA A 468 22.72 1.05 0.28
CA ALA A 468 21.66 1.42 1.21
C ALA A 468 21.94 0.89 2.62
N PHE A 469 22.36 -0.38 2.73
CA PHE A 469 22.74 -1.01 3.98
C PHE A 469 23.92 -0.30 4.65
N ASN A 470 25.00 -0.05 3.89
CA ASN A 470 26.20 0.64 4.40
C ASN A 470 25.91 2.09 4.81
N PHE A 471 25.04 2.77 4.06
CA PHE A 471 24.60 4.11 4.42
C PHE A 471 23.83 4.08 5.74
N ALA A 472 22.82 3.23 5.88
CA ALA A 472 22.04 3.12 7.12
C ALA A 472 22.91 2.72 8.32
N GLN A 473 23.88 1.81 8.15
CA GLN A 473 24.85 1.44 9.19
C GLN A 473 25.66 2.66 9.66
N ARG A 474 26.18 3.49 8.74
CA ARG A 474 26.93 4.71 9.11
C ARG A 474 26.10 5.66 9.96
N MET A 475 24.82 5.83 9.63
CA MET A 475 23.90 6.68 10.40
C MET A 475 23.64 6.12 11.79
N ALA A 476 23.40 4.81 11.87
CA ALA A 476 23.22 4.11 13.15
C ALA A 476 24.47 4.21 14.04
N ASP A 477 25.66 3.99 13.49
CA ASP A 477 26.94 4.12 14.20
C ASP A 477 27.18 5.55 14.69
N GLY A 478 26.85 6.55 13.85
CA GLY A 478 26.92 7.96 14.21
C GLY A 478 26.06 8.32 15.41
N LEU A 479 24.81 7.81 15.45
CA LEU A 479 23.90 8.03 16.59
C LEU A 479 24.33 7.28 17.84
N ALA A 480 24.78 6.03 17.70
CA ALA A 480 25.31 5.24 18.79
C ALA A 480 26.55 5.91 19.43
N GLY A 481 27.44 6.48 18.61
CA GLY A 481 28.59 7.27 19.07
C GLY A 481 28.21 8.49 19.93
N HIS A 482 26.99 8.99 19.76
CA HIS A 482 26.41 10.09 20.55
C HIS A 482 25.49 9.61 21.69
N GLY A 483 25.41 8.31 21.95
CA GLY A 483 24.56 7.72 22.98
C GLY A 483 23.06 7.87 22.70
N ARG A 484 22.66 7.95 21.42
CA ARG A 484 21.26 8.10 20.98
C ARG A 484 20.72 6.78 20.41
N SER A 485 19.39 6.65 20.41
CA SER A 485 18.72 5.54 19.72
C SER A 485 18.98 5.65 18.21
N ALA A 486 19.26 4.50 17.60
CA ALA A 486 19.42 4.33 16.16
C ALA A 486 18.27 3.50 15.56
N GLY A 487 17.17 3.30 16.28
CA GLY A 487 16.13 2.34 15.93
C GLY A 487 15.58 2.48 14.51
N VAL A 488 15.29 3.71 14.05
CA VAL A 488 14.83 3.95 12.67
C VAL A 488 15.88 3.55 11.63
N TRP A 489 17.16 3.85 11.89
CA TRP A 489 18.24 3.50 10.96
C TRP A 489 18.58 2.02 10.98
N LEU A 490 18.37 1.33 12.11
CA LEU A 490 18.45 -0.12 12.21
C LEU A 490 17.31 -0.79 11.43
N GLU A 491 16.09 -0.26 11.48
CA GLU A 491 15.00 -0.72 10.60
C GLU A 491 15.36 -0.53 9.12
N PHE A 492 15.90 0.64 8.75
CA PHE A 492 16.35 0.90 7.37
C PHE A 492 17.44 -0.08 6.93
N GLN A 493 18.38 -0.37 7.82
CA GLN A 493 19.40 -1.36 7.59
C GLN A 493 18.81 -2.78 7.41
N GLY A 494 17.83 -3.15 8.22
CA GLY A 494 17.07 -4.40 8.09
C GLY A 494 16.33 -4.49 6.76
N ASN A 495 15.72 -3.40 6.29
CA ASN A 495 15.05 -3.35 4.97
C ASN A 495 16.04 -3.63 3.84
N ALA A 496 17.22 -3.01 3.88
CA ALA A 496 18.25 -3.24 2.88
C ALA A 496 18.77 -4.69 2.92
N ALA A 497 18.98 -5.26 4.12
CA ALA A 497 19.39 -6.66 4.28
C ALA A 497 18.34 -7.65 3.77
N PHE A 498 17.06 -7.40 4.07
CA PHE A 498 15.95 -8.20 3.59
C PHE A 498 15.94 -8.27 2.06
N LEU A 499 16.13 -7.14 1.39
CA LEU A 499 16.12 -7.06 -0.08
C LEU A 499 17.37 -7.63 -0.74
N MET A 500 18.47 -7.72 0.00
CA MET A 500 19.64 -8.51 -0.43
C MET A 500 19.38 -10.02 -0.34
N GLY A 501 18.30 -10.47 0.32
CA GLY A 501 18.03 -11.87 0.63
C GLY A 501 18.83 -12.40 1.82
N ASP A 502 19.49 -11.53 2.59
CA ASP A 502 20.21 -11.90 3.81
C ASP A 502 19.27 -11.81 5.01
N TYR A 503 18.39 -12.81 5.13
CA TYR A 503 17.35 -12.84 6.17
C TYR A 503 17.93 -12.94 7.58
N GLY A 504 19.06 -13.63 7.79
CA GLY A 504 19.69 -13.68 9.11
C GLY A 504 20.19 -12.31 9.58
N LEU A 505 20.75 -11.52 8.65
CA LEU A 505 21.16 -10.15 8.94
C LEU A 505 19.96 -9.21 9.10
N ALA A 506 18.92 -9.39 8.29
CA ALA A 506 17.68 -8.61 8.41
C ALA A 506 17.01 -8.81 9.76
N GLU A 507 16.88 -10.06 10.21
CA GLU A 507 16.36 -10.44 11.52
C GLU A 507 17.14 -9.73 12.63
N GLN A 508 18.47 -9.85 12.64
CA GLN A 508 19.32 -9.21 13.64
C GLN A 508 19.08 -7.70 13.72
N ARG A 509 18.90 -7.03 12.58
CA ARG A 509 18.71 -5.59 12.51
C ARG A 509 17.30 -5.15 12.92
N TYR A 510 16.28 -5.90 12.55
CA TYR A 510 14.92 -5.64 13.02
C TYR A 510 14.79 -5.85 14.53
N GLU A 511 15.35 -6.92 15.09
CA GLU A 511 15.39 -7.13 16.54
C GLU A 511 16.13 -6.00 17.27
N SER A 512 17.29 -5.59 16.76
CA SER A 512 18.02 -4.44 17.31
C SER A 512 17.20 -3.14 17.25
N ALA A 513 16.40 -2.96 16.20
CA ALA A 513 15.50 -1.81 16.07
C ALA A 513 14.39 -1.85 17.13
N LEU A 514 13.80 -3.02 17.39
CA LEU A 514 12.78 -3.21 18.43
C LEU A 514 13.32 -2.95 19.83
N GLU A 515 14.53 -3.43 20.14
CA GLU A 515 15.18 -3.17 21.43
C GLU A 515 15.35 -1.67 21.70
N GLN A 516 15.73 -0.91 20.67
CA GLN A 516 15.98 0.54 20.78
C GLN A 516 14.71 1.40 20.70
N ASN A 517 13.60 0.86 20.18
CA ASN A 517 12.30 1.54 20.05
C ASN A 517 11.27 1.11 21.11
N SER A 518 11.70 0.38 22.15
CA SER A 518 10.87 -0.38 23.10
C SER A 518 9.80 0.39 23.90
N THR A 519 9.77 1.73 23.83
CA THR A 519 8.75 2.55 24.51
C THR A 519 7.48 2.84 23.69
N ASP A 520 7.46 2.55 22.39
CA ASP A 520 6.29 2.76 21.53
C ASP A 520 5.94 1.50 20.69
N ARG A 521 5.08 0.66 21.26
CA ARG A 521 4.59 -0.56 20.61
C ARG A 521 3.77 -0.24 19.34
N ALA A 522 3.11 0.92 19.28
CA ALA A 522 2.37 1.36 18.09
C ALA A 522 3.33 1.84 16.99
N GLY A 523 4.45 2.47 17.37
CA GLY A 523 5.53 2.85 16.45
C GLY A 523 6.32 1.67 15.88
N SER A 524 6.31 0.52 16.56
CA SER A 524 7.07 -0.68 16.16
C SER A 524 6.31 -1.65 15.24
N GLY A 525 5.06 -1.35 14.89
CA GLY A 525 4.19 -2.24 14.11
C GLY A 525 4.77 -2.63 12.74
N SER A 526 5.45 -1.71 12.07
CA SER A 526 6.10 -2.01 10.78
C SER A 526 7.21 -3.04 10.91
N VAL A 527 7.97 -3.00 11.99
CA VAL A 527 9.11 -3.91 12.23
C VAL A 527 8.60 -5.33 12.52
N TYR A 528 7.55 -5.46 13.34
CA TYR A 528 6.91 -6.76 13.58
C TYR A 528 6.36 -7.39 12.30
N LEU A 529 5.70 -6.61 11.44
CA LEU A 529 5.19 -7.12 10.16
C LEU A 529 6.33 -7.56 9.23
N LYS A 530 7.45 -6.82 9.19
CA LYS A 530 8.64 -7.22 8.41
C LYS A 530 9.32 -8.47 8.96
N LEU A 531 9.36 -8.64 10.28
CA LEU A 531 9.81 -9.90 10.89
C LEU A 531 8.87 -11.05 10.52
N SER A 532 7.55 -10.83 10.51
CA SER A 532 6.60 -11.85 10.05
C SER A 532 6.80 -12.24 8.58
N ASP A 533 7.07 -11.28 7.70
CA ASP A 533 7.43 -11.56 6.30
C ASP A 533 8.72 -12.38 6.19
N LEU A 534 9.71 -12.07 7.02
CA LEU A 534 10.99 -12.77 7.05
C LEU A 534 10.82 -14.22 7.48
N TYR A 535 10.14 -14.46 8.61
CA TYR A 535 9.89 -15.80 9.13
C TYR A 535 9.03 -16.63 8.18
N PHE A 536 8.08 -16.00 7.49
CA PHE A 536 7.37 -16.64 6.39
C PHE A 536 8.33 -17.15 5.31
N LEU A 537 9.24 -16.29 4.82
CA LEU A 537 10.15 -16.64 3.73
C LEU A 537 11.15 -17.75 4.09
N ILE A 538 11.52 -17.88 5.37
CA ILE A 538 12.40 -18.94 5.84
C ILE A 538 11.65 -20.19 6.34
N GLY A 539 10.32 -20.19 6.26
CA GLY A 539 9.46 -21.34 6.61
C GLY A 539 9.25 -21.57 8.10
N ASP A 540 9.39 -20.53 8.92
CA ASP A 540 9.19 -20.58 10.38
C ASP A 540 7.81 -20.05 10.76
N ALA A 541 6.81 -20.93 10.71
CA ALA A 541 5.42 -20.59 10.98
C ALA A 541 5.16 -20.17 12.43
N GLU A 542 5.95 -20.66 13.39
CA GLU A 542 5.77 -20.33 14.82
C GLU A 542 6.15 -18.87 15.06
N ASN A 543 7.33 -18.45 14.59
CA ASN A 543 7.76 -17.07 14.71
C ASN A 543 6.95 -16.13 13.83
N GLU A 544 6.59 -16.51 12.61
CA GLU A 544 5.68 -15.71 11.78
C GLU A 544 4.38 -15.40 12.56
N ARG A 545 3.74 -16.43 13.10
CA ARG A 545 2.51 -16.29 13.89
C ARG A 545 2.73 -15.39 15.10
N HIS A 546 3.81 -15.60 15.85
CA HIS A 546 4.16 -14.79 17.00
C HIS A 546 4.18 -13.29 16.67
N TYR A 547 4.89 -12.89 15.62
CA TYR A 547 5.00 -11.48 15.24
C TYR A 547 3.70 -10.89 14.67
N ARG A 548 2.87 -11.70 14.00
CA ARG A 548 1.52 -11.27 13.58
C ARG A 548 0.62 -11.00 14.79
N GLU A 549 0.61 -11.89 15.78
CA GLU A 549 -0.20 -11.71 17.00
C GLU A 549 0.20 -10.47 17.80
N LEU A 550 1.48 -10.05 17.75
CA LEU A 550 1.93 -8.80 18.39
C LEU A 550 1.29 -7.54 17.79
N VAL A 551 0.86 -7.59 16.52
CA VAL A 551 0.24 -6.47 15.80
C VAL A 551 -1.28 -6.57 15.81
N TYR A 552 -1.82 -7.77 15.55
CA TYR A 552 -3.26 -7.98 15.38
C TYR A 552 -3.98 -8.44 16.66
N GLY A 553 -3.24 -8.81 17.70
CA GLY A 553 -3.74 -9.41 18.94
C GLY A 553 -3.66 -10.93 18.93
N SER A 554 -3.65 -11.52 20.13
CA SER A 554 -3.73 -12.97 20.36
C SER A 554 -5.10 -13.31 20.98
N LEU A 555 -5.69 -14.43 20.59
CA LEU A 555 -6.95 -14.95 21.14
C LEU A 555 -6.76 -16.17 22.05
N ASP A 556 -5.53 -16.50 22.45
CA ASP A 556 -5.34 -17.49 23.51
C ASP A 556 -5.93 -16.92 24.82
N GLU A 557 -7.12 -17.43 25.19
CA GLU A 557 -7.69 -17.22 26.53
C GLU A 557 -6.66 -17.67 27.58
N GLN A 558 -6.38 -16.80 28.56
CA GLN A 558 -5.73 -17.21 29.80
C GLN A 558 -6.60 -18.17 30.61
#